data_AF-A0A9N9R524-F1
#
_entry.id   AF-A0A9N9R524-F1
#
_cell.length_a   1.000
_cell.length_b   1.000
_cell.length_c   1.000
_cell.angle_alpha   90.00
_cell.angle_beta   90.00
_cell.angle_gamma   90.00
#
_symmetry.space_group_name_H-M   'P 1'
#
loop_
_entity.id
_entity.type
_entity.pdbx_description
1 polymer ?
#
loop_
_entity_poly.entity_id
_entity_poly.type
_entity_poly.pdbx_seq_one_letter_code
_entity_poly.pdbx_strand_id
1 'polypeptide(L)'
;MVIKKCVRCNSNITKKATGLESRRCEKVVHATIDCAKLSTEQLAALRASDGLEWSCEDCLNNASRRSSFFIPEDTDETISKVPFDMQKFMRNITSENKKTIKAELESFQASIEFIGDQVANIEEVLRNQNSKIK
;
A
#
# COMPACT_ATOMS: atom_id res chain seq x y z
N MET A 1 7.20 -32.12 -19.12
CA MET A 1 5.94 -31.53 -18.61
C MET A 1 5.99 -31.59 -17.09
N VAL A 2 6.02 -30.45 -16.40
CA VAL A 2 6.09 -30.42 -14.93
C VAL A 2 4.72 -30.80 -14.38
N ILE A 3 4.61 -31.96 -13.74
CA ILE A 3 3.38 -32.39 -13.07
C ILE A 3 3.29 -31.65 -11.74
N LYS A 4 2.41 -30.65 -11.63
CA LYS A 4 2.15 -29.96 -10.36
C LYS A 4 1.47 -30.95 -9.40
N LYS A 5 1.83 -30.89 -8.11
CA LYS A 5 1.23 -31.69 -7.03
C LYS A 5 0.38 -30.82 -6.13
N CYS A 6 -0.72 -31.39 -5.63
CA CYS A 6 -1.54 -30.76 -4.61
C CYS A 6 -0.78 -30.71 -3.29
N VAL A 7 -0.62 -29.53 -2.71
CA VAL A 7 0.09 -29.36 -1.43
C VAL A 7 -0.65 -29.95 -0.22
N ARG A 8 -1.97 -30.21 -0.34
CA ARG A 8 -2.79 -30.77 0.76
C ARG A 8 -2.75 -32.30 0.82
N CYS A 9 -2.93 -32.97 -0.32
CA CYS A 9 -3.01 -34.44 -0.38
C CYS A 9 -1.80 -35.11 -1.07
N ASN A 10 -0.81 -34.31 -1.48
CA ASN A 10 0.42 -34.74 -2.17
C ASN A 10 0.21 -35.54 -3.48
N SER A 11 -1.01 -35.55 -3.99
CA SER A 11 -1.38 -36.25 -5.23
C SER A 11 -1.23 -35.34 -6.45
N ASN A 12 -1.03 -35.94 -7.62
CA ASN A 12 -0.82 -35.21 -8.87
C ASN A 12 -2.08 -34.44 -9.30
N ILE A 13 -1.88 -33.23 -9.83
CA ILE A 13 -2.92 -32.48 -10.52
C ILE A 13 -3.10 -33.07 -11.92
N THR A 14 -4.34 -33.33 -12.32
CA THR A 14 -4.65 -33.93 -13.64
C THR A 14 -5.82 -33.19 -14.30
N LYS A 15 -6.10 -33.50 -15.57
CA LYS A 15 -7.29 -32.96 -16.25
C LYS A 15 -8.60 -33.34 -15.56
N LYS A 16 -8.67 -34.53 -14.95
CA LYS A 16 -9.85 -35.02 -14.21
C LYS A 16 -9.93 -34.46 -12.79
N ALA A 17 -8.78 -34.18 -12.18
CA ALA A 17 -8.66 -33.60 -10.85
C ALA A 17 -7.89 -32.28 -10.97
N THR A 18 -8.61 -31.24 -11.39
CA THR A 18 -8.04 -29.91 -11.67
C THR A 18 -7.47 -29.25 -10.42
N GLY A 19 -6.43 -28.44 -10.59
CA GLY A 19 -5.82 -27.67 -9.50
C GLY A 19 -6.34 -26.24 -9.46
N LEU A 20 -6.36 -25.66 -8.27
CA LEU A 20 -6.46 -24.24 -7.99
C LEU A 20 -5.11 -23.72 -7.51
N GLU A 21 -4.64 -22.64 -8.11
CA GLU A 21 -3.38 -21.99 -7.78
C GLU A 21 -3.64 -20.71 -7.00
N SER A 22 -3.01 -20.58 -5.83
CA SER A 22 -3.19 -19.38 -5.01
C SER A 22 -2.43 -18.21 -5.62
N ARG A 23 -3.10 -17.08 -5.80
CA ARG A 23 -2.47 -15.86 -6.35
C ARG A 23 -1.26 -15.37 -5.56
N ARG A 24 -1.27 -15.56 -4.24
CA ARG A 24 -0.29 -14.95 -3.32
C ARG A 24 0.97 -15.78 -3.09
N CYS A 25 0.86 -17.11 -3.15
CA CYS A 25 1.97 -18.00 -2.82
C CYS A 25 2.23 -19.09 -3.86
N GLU A 26 1.50 -19.09 -4.97
CA GLU A 26 1.63 -20.04 -6.10
C GLU A 26 1.45 -21.52 -5.70
N LYS A 27 1.05 -21.79 -4.46
CA LYS A 27 0.69 -23.14 -4.01
C LYS A 27 -0.51 -23.62 -4.79
N VAL A 28 -0.46 -24.87 -5.22
CA VAL A 28 -1.54 -25.53 -5.95
C VAL A 28 -2.20 -26.59 -5.07
N VAL A 29 -3.54 -26.56 -5.01
CA VAL A 29 -4.37 -27.57 -4.35
C VAL A 29 -5.38 -28.15 -5.34
N HIS A 30 -5.98 -29.31 -5.07
CA HIS A 30 -7.11 -29.75 -5.89
C HIS A 30 -8.31 -28.82 -5.72
N ALA A 31 -9.03 -28.58 -6.82
CA ALA A 31 -10.28 -27.84 -6.88
C ALA A 31 -11.44 -28.70 -6.31
N THR A 32 -11.33 -29.09 -5.05
CA THR A 32 -12.30 -29.91 -4.32
C THR A 32 -12.54 -29.33 -2.93
N ILE A 33 -13.66 -29.73 -2.31
CA ILE A 33 -14.00 -29.33 -0.94
C ILE A 33 -12.87 -29.74 0.02
N ASP A 34 -12.32 -30.95 -0.11
CA ASP A 34 -11.31 -31.46 0.82
C ASP A 34 -9.97 -30.71 0.76
N CYS A 35 -9.60 -30.21 -0.43
CA CYS A 35 -8.28 -29.58 -0.63
C CYS A 35 -8.34 -28.06 -0.65
N ALA A 36 -9.35 -27.48 -1.31
CA ALA A 36 -9.52 -26.03 -1.43
C ALA A 36 -10.50 -25.45 -0.40
N LYS A 37 -11.25 -26.28 0.33
CA LYS A 37 -12.32 -25.86 1.25
C LYS A 37 -13.40 -24.99 0.57
N LEU A 38 -13.66 -25.25 -0.71
CA LEU A 38 -14.66 -24.55 -1.51
C LEU A 38 -15.75 -25.52 -1.94
N SER A 39 -17.01 -25.11 -1.81
CA SER A 39 -18.16 -25.86 -2.32
C SER A 39 -18.14 -25.96 -3.84
N THR A 40 -18.85 -26.94 -4.39
CA THR A 40 -18.99 -27.11 -5.84
C THR A 40 -19.53 -25.86 -6.53
N GLU A 41 -20.48 -25.16 -5.89
CA GLU A 41 -21.06 -23.90 -6.39
C GLU A 41 -20.03 -22.77 -6.42
N GLN A 42 -19.21 -22.63 -5.37
CA GLN A 42 -18.14 -21.64 -5.31
C GLN A 42 -17.06 -21.91 -6.37
N LEU A 43 -16.72 -23.18 -6.59
CA LEU A 43 -15.79 -23.58 -7.65
C LEU A 43 -16.35 -23.29 -9.05
N ALA A 44 -17.65 -23.49 -9.26
CA ALA A 44 -18.32 -23.15 -10.51
C ALA A 44 -18.31 -21.63 -10.74
N ALA A 45 -18.63 -20.84 -9.71
CA ALA A 45 -18.58 -19.38 -9.76
C ALA A 45 -17.18 -18.85 -10.06
N LEU A 46 -16.13 -19.41 -9.42
CA LEU A 46 -14.74 -19.06 -9.70
C LEU A 46 -14.33 -19.36 -11.15
N ARG A 47 -14.81 -20.47 -11.73
CA ARG A 47 -14.52 -20.82 -13.13
C ARG A 47 -15.27 -19.96 -14.14
N ALA A 48 -16.45 -19.47 -13.77
CA ALA A 48 -17.31 -18.68 -14.66
C ALA A 48 -16.97 -17.19 -14.68
N SER A 49 -16.11 -16.72 -13.77
CA SER A 49 -15.76 -15.31 -13.63
C SER A 49 -14.29 -15.06 -13.93
N ASP A 50 -14.00 -14.32 -15.00
CA ASP A 50 -12.64 -13.97 -15.41
C ASP A 50 -11.94 -12.98 -14.45
N GLY A 51 -12.66 -12.41 -13.48
CA GLY A 51 -12.16 -11.43 -12.52
C GLY A 51 -11.97 -11.94 -11.09
N LEU A 52 -12.35 -13.20 -10.79
CA LEU A 52 -12.23 -13.75 -9.44
C LEU A 52 -10.95 -14.57 -9.30
N GLU A 53 -10.09 -14.16 -8.38
CA GLU A 53 -8.86 -14.87 -8.01
C GLU A 53 -9.03 -15.62 -6.69
N TRP A 54 -8.41 -16.79 -6.57
CA TRP A 54 -8.42 -17.58 -5.35
C TRP A 54 -7.13 -17.38 -4.53
N SER A 55 -7.28 -17.31 -3.20
CA SER A 55 -6.17 -17.32 -2.24
C SER A 55 -6.36 -18.46 -1.24
N CYS A 56 -5.27 -19.17 -0.91
CA CYS A 56 -5.34 -20.24 0.06
C CYS A 56 -5.52 -19.70 1.49
N GLU A 57 -6.00 -20.57 2.37
CA GLU A 57 -6.24 -20.28 3.80
C GLU A 57 -5.01 -19.68 4.49
N ASP A 58 -3.82 -20.23 4.26
CA ASP A 58 -2.57 -19.68 4.81
C ASP A 58 -2.40 -18.20 4.43
N CYS A 59 -2.63 -17.86 3.16
CA CYS A 59 -2.47 -16.51 2.66
C CYS A 59 -3.59 -15.56 3.11
N LEU A 60 -4.78 -16.09 3.46
CA LEU A 60 -5.87 -15.33 4.05
C LEU A 60 -5.58 -15.05 5.54
N ASN A 61 -5.11 -16.06 6.28
CA ASN A 61 -4.73 -15.93 7.68
C ASN A 61 -3.52 -15.01 7.86
N ASN A 62 -2.55 -15.09 6.93
CA ASN A 62 -1.36 -14.25 6.94
C ASN A 62 -1.59 -12.87 6.29
N ALA A 63 -2.80 -12.60 5.78
CA ALA A 63 -3.15 -11.29 5.21
C ALA A 63 -3.20 -10.17 6.27
N SER A 64 -3.36 -10.52 7.54
CA SER A 64 -3.80 -9.58 8.58
C SER A 64 -2.74 -9.13 9.58
N ARG A 65 -1.53 -9.69 9.64
CA ARG A 65 -0.57 -9.30 10.70
C ARG A 65 0.87 -9.24 10.21
N ARG A 66 1.24 -8.14 9.55
CA ARG A 66 2.60 -7.59 9.65
C ARG A 66 2.79 -7.06 11.09
N SER A 67 2.93 -7.98 12.03
CA SER A 67 3.30 -7.73 13.41
C SER A 67 4.50 -8.60 13.68
N SER A 68 5.60 -7.99 14.15
CA SER A 68 6.82 -8.70 14.56
C SER A 68 6.63 -9.59 15.80
N PHE A 69 5.40 -9.66 16.32
CA PHE A 69 5.06 -10.40 17.53
C PHE A 69 4.30 -11.68 17.20
N PHE A 70 4.80 -12.79 17.72
CA PHE A 70 4.14 -14.08 17.79
C PHE A 70 3.25 -14.10 19.05
N ILE A 71 1.94 -14.31 18.87
CA ILE A 71 0.99 -14.50 19.98
C ILE A 71 0.48 -15.94 19.85
N PRO A 72 0.79 -16.85 20.79
CA PRO A 72 0.24 -18.20 20.78
C PRO A 72 -1.29 -18.17 20.84
N GLU A 73 -1.95 -19.03 20.06
CA GLU A 73 -3.39 -19.26 20.20
C GLU A 73 -3.65 -20.03 21.48
N ASP A 74 -3.86 -19.30 22.58
CA ASP A 74 -4.58 -19.84 23.72
C ASP A 74 -5.41 -18.76 24.39
N THR A 75 -6.68 -19.12 24.57
CA THR A 75 -7.72 -18.50 25.38
C THR A 75 -8.53 -17.33 24.79
N ASP A 76 -9.84 -17.52 24.97
CA ASP A 76 -11.02 -16.74 24.62
C ASP A 76 -11.00 -15.31 25.19
N GLU A 77 -10.03 -14.47 24.80
CA GLU A 77 -9.96 -13.09 25.25
C GLU A 77 -10.43 -12.10 24.18
N THR A 78 -11.56 -11.49 24.48
CA THR A 78 -12.15 -10.29 23.90
C THR A 78 -11.14 -9.43 23.14
N ILE A 79 -11.42 -9.20 21.84
CA ILE A 79 -10.69 -8.24 21.00
C ILE A 79 -10.75 -6.87 21.68
N SER A 80 -9.73 -6.55 22.48
CA SER A 80 -9.49 -5.20 22.97
C SER A 80 -9.08 -4.38 21.76
N LYS A 81 -10.04 -3.65 21.18
CA LYS A 81 -9.74 -2.59 20.22
C LYS A 81 -8.86 -1.58 20.95
N VAL A 82 -7.55 -1.60 20.65
CA VAL A 82 -6.63 -0.58 21.12
C VAL A 82 -7.24 0.79 20.75
N PRO A 83 -7.42 1.72 21.69
CA PRO A 83 -8.00 3.02 21.39
C PRO A 83 -7.09 3.78 20.42
N PHE A 84 -7.46 3.82 19.14
CA PHE A 84 -6.81 4.67 18.16
C PHE A 84 -7.41 6.06 18.26
N ASP A 85 -6.66 6.99 18.86
CA ASP A 85 -7.06 8.39 18.95
C ASP A 85 -6.85 9.10 17.60
N MET A 86 -7.85 8.94 16.73
CA MET A 86 -7.93 9.60 15.43
C MET A 86 -7.79 11.13 15.56
N GLN A 87 -8.26 11.71 16.67
CA GLN A 87 -8.22 13.15 16.86
C GLN A 87 -6.79 13.64 17.12
N LYS A 88 -6.01 12.89 17.91
CA LYS A 88 -4.58 13.13 18.11
C LYS A 88 -3.79 12.94 16.82
N PHE A 89 -4.11 11.91 16.05
CA PHE A 89 -3.48 11.67 14.76
C PHE A 89 -3.72 12.84 13.78
N MET A 90 -4.96 13.28 13.62
CA MET A 90 -5.32 14.40 12.76
C MET A 90 -4.71 15.73 13.24
N ARG A 91 -4.62 15.96 14.55
CA ARG A 91 -3.90 17.12 15.11
C ARG A 91 -2.43 17.10 14.75
N ASN A 92 -1.77 15.95 14.83
CA ASN A 92 -0.37 15.81 14.45
C ASN A 92 -0.15 16.13 12.97
N ILE A 93 -0.96 15.55 12.07
CA ILE A 93 -0.90 15.86 10.62
C ILE A 93 -1.07 17.36 10.37
N THR A 94 -2.08 17.97 11.00
CA THR A 94 -2.35 19.40 10.84
C THR A 94 -1.17 20.25 11.30
N SER A 95 -0.53 19.88 12.41
CA SER A 95 0.63 20.59 12.94
C SER A 95 1.86 20.50 12.04
N GLU A 96 2.12 19.32 11.47
CA GLU A 96 3.24 19.11 10.55
C GLU A 96 3.00 19.86 9.24
N ASN A 97 1.81 19.77 8.67
CA ASN A 97 1.45 20.53 7.47
C ASN A 97 1.61 22.04 7.68
N LYS A 98 1.19 22.57 8.82
CA LYS A 98 1.34 23.99 9.15
C LYS A 98 2.82 24.41 9.22
N LYS A 99 3.69 23.56 9.80
CA LYS A 99 5.14 23.81 9.84
C LYS A 99 5.74 23.83 8.44
N THR A 100 5.41 22.83 7.61
CA THR A 100 5.90 22.75 6.23
C THR A 100 5.48 23.97 5.42
N ILE A 101 4.20 24.32 5.45
CA ILE A 101 3.69 25.51 4.74
C ILE A 101 4.41 26.78 5.21
N LYS A 102 4.64 26.93 6.51
CA LYS A 102 5.36 28.09 7.04
C LYS A 102 6.79 28.16 6.52
N ALA A 103 7.53 27.05 6.53
CA ALA A 103 8.90 26.99 6.03
C ALA A 103 8.98 27.31 4.53
N GLU A 104 8.04 26.80 3.73
CA GLU A 104 7.96 27.10 2.29
C GLU A 104 7.65 28.59 2.04
N LEU A 105 6.75 29.20 2.82
CA LEU A 105 6.46 30.63 2.71
C LEU A 105 7.66 31.50 3.08
N GLU A 106 8.40 31.16 4.14
CA GLU A 106 9.61 31.86 4.55
C GLU A 106 10.70 31.78 3.47
N SER A 107 10.89 30.59 2.88
CA SER A 107 11.82 30.38 1.76
C SER A 107 11.42 31.18 0.52
N PHE A 108 10.13 31.20 0.20
CA PHE A 108 9.59 31.96 -0.92
C PHE A 108 9.76 33.47 -0.72
N GLN A 109 9.51 33.98 0.49
CA GLN A 109 9.71 35.38 0.83
C GLN A 109 11.18 35.79 0.64
N ALA A 110 12.14 34.99 1.13
CA ALA A 110 13.56 35.26 0.95
C ALA A 110 13.96 35.32 -0.53
N SER A 111 13.35 34.46 -1.36
CA SER A 111 13.58 34.47 -2.81
C SER A 111 13.05 35.75 -3.47
N ILE A 112 11.88 36.25 -3.03
CA ILE A 112 11.32 37.52 -3.52
C ILE A 112 12.22 38.69 -3.13
N GLU A 113 12.67 38.74 -1.88
CA GLU A 113 13.57 39.80 -1.39
C GLU A 113 14.85 39.85 -2.22
N PHE A 114 15.48 38.69 -2.46
CA PHE A 114 16.66 38.60 -3.31
C PHE A 114 16.41 39.12 -4.74
N ILE A 115 15.29 38.73 -5.36
CA ILE A 115 14.95 39.21 -6.70
C ILE A 115 14.70 40.73 -6.69
N GLY A 116 14.04 41.25 -5.64
CA GLY A 116 13.82 42.68 -5.45
C GLY A 116 15.13 43.47 -5.42
N ASP A 117 16.12 42.98 -4.68
CA ASP A 117 17.46 43.59 -4.61
C ASP A 117 18.15 43.59 -5.98
N GLN A 118 18.03 42.49 -6.74
CA GLN A 118 18.59 42.41 -8.09
C GLN A 118 17.93 43.40 -9.06
N VAL A 119 16.61 43.54 -8.99
CA VAL A 119 15.87 44.53 -9.80
C VAL A 119 16.30 45.94 -9.44
N ALA A 120 16.39 46.27 -8.15
CA ALA A 120 16.84 47.58 -7.69
C ALA A 120 18.25 47.92 -8.20
N ASN A 121 19.17 46.96 -8.16
CA ASN A 121 20.52 47.10 -8.70
C ASN A 121 20.52 47.33 -10.22
N ILE A 122 19.72 46.56 -10.98
CA ILE A 122 19.58 46.75 -12.43
C ILE A 122 19.04 48.16 -12.74
N GLU A 123 18.03 48.62 -12.00
CA GLU A 123 17.49 49.96 -12.17
C GLU A 123 18.53 51.05 -11.90
N GLU A 124 19.38 50.87 -10.88
CA GLU A 124 20.46 51.81 -10.57
C GLU A 124 21.49 51.86 -11.70
N VAL A 125 21.89 50.70 -12.23
CA VAL A 125 22.81 50.62 -13.37
C VAL A 125 22.21 51.34 -14.59
N LEU A 126 20.93 51.12 -14.90
CA LEU A 126 20.24 51.77 -16.01
C LEU A 126 20.15 53.29 -15.83
N ARG A 127 19.83 53.76 -14.62
CA ARG A 127 19.83 55.20 -14.29
C ARG A 127 21.20 55.83 -14.50
N ASN A 128 22.26 55.16 -14.04
CA ASN A 128 23.64 55.61 -14.18
C ASN A 128 24.17 55.57 -15.62
N GLN A 129 23.67 54.68 -16.46
CA GLN A 129 23.98 54.69 -17.89
C GLN A 129 23.27 55.83 -18.61
N ASN A 130 21.97 56.03 -18.35
CA ASN A 130 21.19 57.11 -18.96
C ASN A 130 21.71 58.51 -18.62
N SER A 131 22.27 58.70 -17.42
CA SER A 131 22.86 60.00 -17.03
C SER A 131 24.18 60.31 -17.75
N LYS A 132 24.89 59.31 -18.27
CA LYS A 132 26.16 59.44 -19.01
C LYS A 132 25.99 59.64 -20.52
N ILE A 133 24.77 59.47 -21.05
CA ILE A 133 24.45 59.59 -22.48
C ILE A 133 23.95 61.00 -22.84
N LYS A 134 23.80 61.90 -21.86
CA LYS A 134 23.56 63.33 -22.07
C LYS A 134 24.86 64.12 -22.01
#